data_AF-K9AUZ5-F1
#
_entry.id   AF-K9AUZ5-F1
#
_cell.length_a   1.000
_cell.length_b   1.000
_cell.length_c   1.000
_cell.angle_alpha   90.00
_cell.angle_beta   90.00
_cell.angle_gamma   90.00
#
_symmetry.space_group_name_H-M   'P 1'
#
loop_
_entity.id
_entity.type
_entity.pdbx_description
1 polymer ?
#
loop_
_entity_poly.entity_id
_entity_poly.type
_entity_poly.pdbx_seq_one_letter_code
_entity_poly.pdbx_strand_id
1 'polypeptide(L)'
;MLKNNQGSLVIETLLAMFVLSTITFILIPIFNQLNQKLEEIERQVEMKQMLFTHLKHHQFETQSYKLHPYKIESKKGRVCVIHEGLKYETCATK
;
A
#
# COMPACT_ATOMS: atom_id res chain seq x y z
N MET A 1 50.50 33.69 0.81
CA MET A 1 49.41 32.86 1.37
C MET A 1 49.13 31.73 0.39
N LEU A 2 49.67 30.54 0.62
CA LEU A 2 49.34 29.37 -0.21
C LEU A 2 47.90 28.96 0.09
N LYS A 3 46.99 29.21 -0.86
CA LYS A 3 45.62 28.71 -0.84
C LYS A 3 45.67 27.20 -1.03
N ASN A 4 45.44 26.43 0.03
CA ASN A 4 45.42 24.97 0.00
C ASN A 4 44.14 24.48 -0.70
N ASN A 5 44.12 24.60 -2.04
CA ASN A 5 42.95 24.31 -2.87
C ASN A 5 42.51 22.84 -2.83
N GLN A 6 43.44 21.91 -2.57
CA GLN A 6 43.13 20.48 -2.49
C GLN A 6 42.36 20.13 -1.21
N GLY A 7 42.71 20.75 -0.07
CA GLY A 7 41.98 20.58 1.18
C GLY A 7 40.54 21.11 1.12
N SER A 8 40.34 22.26 0.47
CA SER A 8 39.00 22.84 0.25
C SER A 8 38.12 21.89 -0.58
N LEU A 9 38.66 21.33 -1.66
CA LEU A 9 37.92 20.45 -2.56
C LEU A 9 37.51 19.12 -1.88
N VAL A 10 38.38 18.58 -1.01
CA VAL A 10 38.06 17.37 -0.23
C VAL A 10 36.93 17.66 0.77
N ILE A 11 36.98 18.78 1.49
CA ILE A 11 35.95 19.16 2.48
C ILE A 11 34.60 19.40 1.78
N GLU A 12 34.59 20.11 0.66
CA GLU A 12 33.37 20.34 -0.14
C GLU A 12 32.76 19.03 -0.63
N THR A 13 33.59 18.09 -1.09
CA THR A 13 33.15 16.77 -1.54
C THR A 13 32.55 15.95 -0.38
N LEU A 14 33.19 15.96 0.80
CA LEU A 14 32.68 15.27 1.99
C LEU A 14 31.35 15.87 2.46
N LEU A 15 31.22 17.19 2.43
CA LEU A 15 29.99 17.88 2.79
C LEU A 15 28.86 17.56 1.80
N ALA A 16 29.16 17.52 0.50
CA ALA A 16 28.20 17.09 -0.51
C ALA A 16 27.73 15.64 -0.30
N MET A 17 28.65 14.71 -0.01
CA MET A 17 28.30 13.32 0.31
C MET A 17 27.45 13.21 1.58
N PHE A 18 27.73 14.02 2.60
CA PHE A 18 26.94 14.07 3.82
C PHE A 18 25.51 14.58 3.56
N VAL A 19 25.37 15.63 2.76
CA VAL A 19 24.04 16.14 2.36
C VAL A 19 23.28 15.09 1.54
N LEU A 20 23.94 14.42 0.59
CA LEU A 20 23.30 13.37 -0.19
C LEU A 20 22.89 12.17 0.68
N SER A 21 23.75 11.74 1.59
CA SER A 21 23.44 10.61 2.47
C SER A 21 22.24 10.94 3.37
N THR A 22 22.23 12.11 4.02
CA THR A 22 21.11 12.55 4.85
C THR A 22 19.79 12.61 4.07
N ILE A 23 19.80 13.13 2.84
CA ILE A 23 18.62 13.13 1.96
C ILE A 23 18.14 11.70 1.70
N THR A 24 19.04 10.79 1.32
CA THR A 24 18.66 9.39 1.03
C THR A 24 18.15 8.65 2.28
N PHE A 25 18.75 8.86 3.44
CA PHE A 25 18.30 8.30 4.70
C PHE A 25 16.89 8.74 5.09
N ILE A 26 16.48 9.96 4.71
CA ILE A 26 15.13 10.47 4.95
C ILE A 26 14.16 9.95 3.89
N LEU A 27 14.55 9.98 2.61
CA LEU A 27 13.64 9.64 1.50
C LEU A 27 13.32 8.14 1.42
N ILE A 28 14.29 7.26 1.63
CA ILE A 28 14.08 5.80 1.55
C ILE A 28 12.94 5.32 2.46
N PRO A 29 12.91 5.63 3.78
CA PRO A 29 11.82 5.17 4.64
C PRO A 29 10.47 5.80 4.26
N ILE A 30 10.46 7.06 3.80
CA ILE A 30 9.23 7.72 3.33
C ILE A 30 8.66 6.99 2.11
N PHE A 31 9.49 6.69 1.11
CA PHE A 31 9.05 5.94 -0.07
C PHE A 31 8.56 4.53 0.28
N ASN A 32 9.23 3.86 1.21
CA ASN A 32 8.78 2.53 1.67
C ASN A 32 7.41 2.60 2.35
N GLN A 33 7.19 3.58 3.23
CA GLN A 33 5.89 3.79 3.88
C GLN A 33 4.79 4.14 2.88
N LEU A 34 5.08 4.98 1.90
CA LEU A 34 4.15 5.33 0.84
C LEU A 34 3.76 4.11 0.01
N ASN A 35 4.74 3.27 -0.35
CA ASN A 35 4.49 2.07 -1.13
C ASN A 35 3.60 1.07 -0.38
N GLN A 36 3.85 0.86 0.91
CA GLN A 36 3.00 0.03 1.77
C GLN A 36 1.56 0.56 1.86
N LYS A 37 1.39 1.87 2.03
CA LYS A 37 0.06 2.50 2.02
C LYS A 37 -0.65 2.36 0.68
N LEU A 38 0.09 2.49 -0.43
CA LEU A 38 -0.46 2.32 -1.77
C LEU A 38 -0.99 0.90 -1.95
N GLU A 39 -0.21 -0.11 -1.55
CA GLU A 39 -0.58 -1.52 -1.61
C GLU A 39 -1.80 -1.85 -0.73
N GLU A 40 -1.95 -1.18 0.43
CA GLU A 40 -3.15 -1.29 1.26
C GLU A 40 -4.37 -0.68 0.57
N ILE A 41 -4.24 0.52 -0.01
CA ILE A 41 -5.33 1.19 -0.73
C ILE A 41 -5.75 0.37 -1.95
N GLU A 42 -4.80 -0.16 -2.71
CA GLU A 42 -5.07 -1.00 -3.88
C GLU A 42 -5.89 -2.23 -3.50
N ARG A 43 -5.51 -2.94 -2.43
CA ARG A 43 -6.30 -4.07 -1.90
C ARG A 43 -7.70 -3.66 -1.47
N GLN A 44 -7.86 -2.52 -0.80
CA GLN A 44 -9.19 -2.03 -0.43
C GLN A 44 -10.07 -1.70 -1.65
N VAL A 45 -9.48 -1.12 -2.69
CA VAL A 45 -10.17 -0.82 -3.95
C VAL A 45 -10.59 -2.11 -4.63
N GLU A 46 -9.69 -3.09 -4.71
CA GLU A 46 -9.97 -4.41 -5.30
C GLU A 46 -11.14 -5.11 -4.58
N MET A 47 -11.10 -5.16 -3.25
CA MET A 47 -12.19 -5.74 -2.44
C MET A 47 -13.53 -5.03 -2.67
N LYS A 48 -13.53 -3.70 -2.77
CA LYS A 48 -14.75 -2.91 -3.06
C LYS A 48 -15.26 -3.16 -4.47
N GLN A 49 -14.38 -3.29 -5.46
CA GLN A 49 -14.76 -3.63 -6.83
C GLN A 49 -15.37 -5.03 -6.91
N MET A 50 -14.80 -6.01 -6.21
CA MET A 50 -15.38 -7.35 -6.11
C MET A 50 -16.76 -7.31 -5.46
N LEU A 51 -16.91 -6.60 -4.35
CA LEU A 51 -18.18 -6.43 -3.66
C LEU A 51 -19.24 -5.78 -4.55
N PHE A 52 -18.90 -4.68 -5.23
CA PHE A 52 -19.81 -4.00 -6.15
C PHE A 52 -20.21 -4.90 -7.32
N THR A 53 -19.25 -5.61 -7.91
CA THR A 53 -19.49 -6.53 -9.02
C THR A 53 -20.40 -7.67 -8.59
N HIS A 54 -20.19 -8.24 -7.41
CA HIS A 54 -21.05 -9.28 -6.85
C HIS A 54 -22.47 -8.77 -6.61
N LEU A 55 -22.63 -7.63 -5.93
CA LEU A 55 -23.94 -7.03 -5.66
C LEU A 55 -24.70 -6.70 -6.95
N LYS A 56 -23.98 -6.24 -8.00
CA LYS A 56 -24.57 -5.94 -9.30
C LYS A 56 -25.15 -7.17 -9.99
N HIS A 57 -24.46 -8.32 -9.91
CA HIS A 57 -24.85 -9.52 -10.66
C HIS A 57 -25.70 -10.51 -9.85
N HIS A 58 -25.55 -10.57 -8.53
CA HIS A 58 -26.12 -11.65 -7.69
C HIS A 58 -26.98 -11.11 -6.54
N GLN A 59 -27.12 -9.79 -6.40
CA GLN A 59 -27.83 -9.15 -5.29
C GLN A 59 -27.40 -9.74 -3.91
N PHE A 60 -28.26 -9.70 -2.90
CA PHE A 60 -27.99 -10.26 -1.57
C PHE A 60 -28.36 -11.76 -1.48
N GLU A 61 -28.27 -12.50 -2.58
CA GLU A 61 -28.54 -13.94 -2.58
C GLU A 61 -27.52 -14.69 -1.75
N THR A 62 -27.95 -15.73 -1.03
CA THR A 62 -27.08 -16.47 -0.11
C THR A 62 -26.16 -17.38 -0.92
N GLN A 63 -24.96 -16.92 -1.21
CA GLN A 63 -23.94 -17.65 -1.93
C GLN A 63 -22.56 -17.44 -1.28
N SER A 64 -21.70 -18.45 -1.35
CA SER A 64 -20.30 -18.33 -0.95
C SER A 64 -19.41 -18.73 -2.12
N TYR A 65 -18.48 -17.85 -2.47
CA TYR A 65 -17.53 -18.06 -3.55
C TYR A 65 -16.11 -17.82 -3.05
N LYS A 66 -15.19 -18.70 -3.43
CA LYS A 66 -13.76 -18.56 -3.13
C LYS A 66 -13.05 -18.12 -4.41
N LEU A 67 -12.48 -16.92 -4.39
CA LEU A 67 -11.65 -16.37 -5.44
C LEU A 67 -10.28 -16.04 -4.83
N HIS A 68 -9.40 -17.04 -4.73
CA HIS A 68 -8.14 -16.87 -4.02
C HIS A 68 -7.36 -15.62 -4.50
N PRO A 69 -6.92 -14.73 -3.59
CA PRO A 69 -6.87 -14.88 -2.14
C PRO A 69 -8.14 -14.42 -1.38
N TYR A 70 -9.22 -14.08 -2.06
CA TYR A 70 -10.45 -13.56 -1.48
C TYR A 70 -11.55 -14.61 -1.33
N LYS A 71 -12.42 -14.42 -0.35
CA LYS A 71 -13.64 -15.21 -0.12
C LYS A 71 -14.82 -14.26 0.01
N ILE A 72 -15.87 -14.51 -0.77
CA ILE A 72 -17.13 -13.78 -0.69
C ILE A 72 -18.11 -14.63 0.11
N GLU A 73 -18.71 -14.05 1.15
CA GLU A 73 -19.77 -14.65 1.95
C GLU A 73 -21.00 -13.75 1.96
N SER A 74 -22.11 -14.24 1.41
CA SER A 74 -23.42 -13.60 1.54
C SER A 74 -24.27 -14.35 2.56
N LYS A 75 -24.73 -13.67 3.62
CA LYS A 75 -25.60 -14.22 4.66
C LYS A 75 -26.61 -13.18 5.12
N LYS A 76 -27.91 -13.50 5.16
CA LYS A 76 -28.96 -12.67 5.82
C LYS A 76 -28.92 -11.17 5.46
N GLY A 77 -28.83 -10.82 4.17
CA GLY A 77 -28.87 -9.41 3.74
C GLY A 77 -27.56 -8.63 3.94
N ARG A 78 -26.45 -9.31 4.24
CA ARG A 78 -25.09 -8.78 4.18
C ARG A 78 -24.23 -9.59 3.22
N VAL A 79 -23.40 -8.91 2.45
CA VAL A 79 -22.35 -9.51 1.60
C VAL A 79 -21.01 -9.01 2.10
N CYS A 80 -20.10 -9.92 2.42
CA CYS A 80 -18.75 -9.62 2.89
C CYS A 80 -17.71 -10.23 1.95
N VAL A 81 -16.67 -9.47 1.65
CA VAL A 81 -15.45 -9.94 0.98
C VAL A 81 -14.35 -10.00 2.04
N ILE A 82 -13.71 -11.15 2.17
CA ILE A 82 -12.70 -11.46 3.18
C ILE A 82 -11.42 -11.85 2.45
N HIS A 83 -10.29 -11.25 2.77
CA HIS A 83 -9.00 -11.74 2.28
C HIS A 83 -8.55 -12.92 3.14
N GLU A 84 -8.25 -14.07 2.52
CA GLU A 84 -7.67 -15.23 3.19
C GLU A 84 -6.18 -14.93 3.45
N GLY A 85 -5.77 -14.87 4.72
CA GLY A 85 -4.38 -14.65 5.14
C GLY A 85 -4.08 -13.26 5.74
N LEU A 86 -4.82 -12.23 5.33
CA LEU A 86 -4.75 -10.89 5.92
C LEU A 86 -6.15 -10.61 6.48
N LYS A 87 -6.30 -10.30 7.76
CA LYS A 87 -7.61 -10.14 8.45
C LYS A 87 -8.42 -8.90 7.98
N TYR A 88 -8.42 -8.60 6.68
CA TYR A 88 -9.21 -7.56 6.04
C TYR A 88 -10.54 -8.13 5.59
N GLU A 89 -11.61 -7.43 5.97
CA GLU A 89 -12.99 -7.73 5.59
C GLU A 89 -13.68 -6.42 5.18
N THR A 90 -14.44 -6.46 4.09
CA THR A 90 -15.32 -5.35 3.67
C THR A 90 -16.71 -5.90 3.43
N CYS A 91 -17.71 -5.33 4.09
CA CYS A 91 -19.10 -5.77 3.99
C CYS A 91 -20.02 -4.66 3.47
N ALA A 92 -21.07 -5.05 2.75
CA ALA A 92 -22.24 -4.23 2.47
C ALA A 92 -23.48 -4.87 3.07
N THR A 93 -24.36 -4.04 3.60
CA THR A 93 -25.69 -4.41 4.09
C THR A 93 -26.76 -3.83 3.19
N LYS A 94 -27.89 -4.53 3.07
CA LYS A 94 -29.09 -4.02 2.39
C LYS A 94 -29.68 -2.81 3.10
#